data_AF-A0A2C1DLI2-F1
#
_entry.id   AF-A0A2C1DLI2-F1
#
_cell.length_a   1.000
_cell.length_b   1.000
_cell.length_c   1.000
_cell.angle_alpha   90.00
_cell.angle_beta   90.00
_cell.angle_gamma   90.00
#
_symmetry.space_group_name_H-M   'P 1'
#
loop_
_entity.id
_entity.type
_entity.pdbx_description
1 polymer ?
#
loop_
_entity_poly.entity_id
_entity_poly.type
_entity_poly.pdbx_seq_one_letter_code
_entity_poly.pdbx_strand_id
1 'polypeptide(L)'
;MKLEKLKEIRVVNKMSLQNVADSIGVSKPYYWQIENGKRRLTYDLAVRISGVFNLTPDDIFLEFELTNSKLECSYSQLKRIKN
;
A
#
# COMPACT_ATOMS: atom_id res chain seq x y z
N MET A 1 4.06 -0.13 10.57
CA MET A 1 4.33 -0.60 9.20
C MET A 1 4.59 0.62 8.36
N LYS A 2 5.76 0.74 7.75
CA LYS A 2 6.05 1.81 6.79
C LYS A 2 5.36 1.48 5.46
N LEU A 3 5.25 2.48 4.58
CA LEU A 3 4.69 2.31 3.23
C LEU A 3 5.80 2.50 2.21
N GLU A 4 6.73 1.55 2.18
CA GLU A 4 7.90 1.53 1.30
C GLU A 4 7.49 1.68 -0.17
N LYS A 5 6.48 0.92 -0.61
CA LYS A 5 5.93 0.99 -1.97
C LYS A 5 5.44 2.39 -2.34
N LEU A 6 4.74 3.08 -1.44
CA LEU A 6 4.28 4.45 -1.67
C LEU A 6 5.46 5.41 -1.86
N LYS A 7 6.49 5.27 -1.02
CA LYS A 7 7.70 6.09 -1.10
C LYS A 7 8.45 5.84 -2.42
N GLU A 8 8.55 4.60 -2.87
CA GLU A 8 9.19 4.21 -4.13
C GLU A 8 8.46 4.83 -5.33
N ILE A 9 7.13 4.68 -5.39
CA ILE A 9 6.30 5.29 -6.44
C ILE A 9 6.53 6.79 -6.50
N ARG A 10 6.56 7.48 -5.35
CA ARG A 10 6.82 8.92 -5.31
C ARG A 10 8.20 9.28 -5.89
N VAL A 11 9.25 8.54 -5.53
CA VAL A 11 10.63 8.79 -5.98
C VAL A 11 10.77 8.53 -7.48
N VAL A 12 10.18 7.45 -8.00
CA VAL A 12 10.19 7.14 -9.45
C VAL A 12 9.48 8.23 -10.26
N ASN A 13 8.39 8.79 -9.73
CA ASN A 13 7.68 9.94 -10.31
C ASN A 13 8.40 11.29 -10.09
N LYS A 14 9.60 11.29 -9.48
CA LYS A 14 10.41 12.50 -9.19
C LYS A 14 9.67 13.56 -8.38
N MET A 15 8.69 13.16 -7.57
CA MET A 15 7.92 14.08 -6.74
C MET A 15 8.53 14.22 -5.34
N SER A 16 8.62 15.46 -4.85
CA SER A 16 8.97 15.70 -3.45
C SER A 16 7.78 15.37 -2.53
N LEU A 17 8.06 15.22 -1.23
CA LEU A 17 7.00 15.10 -0.21
C LEU A 17 6.01 16.27 -0.26
N GLN A 18 6.51 17.48 -0.56
CA GLN A 18 5.69 18.68 -0.66
C GLN A 18 4.75 18.59 -1.86
N ASN A 19 5.24 18.16 -3.03
CA ASN A 19 4.41 18.07 -4.22
C ASN A 19 3.21 17.14 -4.03
N VAL A 20 3.42 15.96 -3.43
CA VAL A 20 2.31 15.03 -3.19
C VAL A 20 1.35 15.56 -2.13
N ALA A 21 1.89 16.19 -1.08
CA ALA A 21 1.08 16.79 -0.02
C ALA A 21 0.16 17.90 -0.56
N ASP A 22 0.70 18.78 -1.41
CA ASP A 22 -0.05 19.85 -2.07
C ASP A 22 -1.15 19.28 -2.97
N SER A 23 -0.84 18.25 -3.78
CA SER A 23 -1.81 17.61 -4.67
C SER A 23 -3.00 16.96 -3.96
N ILE A 24 -2.82 16.52 -2.71
CA ILE A 24 -3.89 15.87 -1.92
C ILE A 24 -4.46 16.77 -0.82
N GLY A 25 -4.03 18.04 -0.76
CA GLY A 25 -4.54 19.04 0.17
C GLY A 25 -4.14 18.84 1.63
N VAL A 26 -2.93 18.34 1.91
CA VAL A 26 -2.40 18.14 3.27
C VAL A 26 -1.05 18.80 3.45
N SER A 27 -0.57 18.90 4.69
CA SER A 27 0.78 19.42 4.94
C SER A 27 1.86 18.39 4.63
N LYS A 28 3.07 18.84 4.25
CA LYS A 28 4.23 17.95 4.03
C LYS A 28 4.53 17.03 5.23
N PRO A 29 4.52 17.49 6.50
CA PRO A 29 4.68 16.60 7.65
C PRO A 29 3.59 15.54 7.73
N TYR A 30 2.35 15.90 7.40
CA TYR A 30 1.22 14.96 7.36
C TYR A 30 1.49 13.83 6.37
N TYR A 31 1.89 14.17 5.14
CA TYR A 31 2.23 13.17 4.13
C TYR A 31 3.45 12.31 4.53
N TRP A 32 4.48 12.92 5.10
CA TRP A 32 5.64 12.18 5.63
C TRP A 32 5.24 11.16 6.70
N GLN A 33 4.29 11.49 7.58
CA GLN A 33 3.80 10.56 8.60
C GLN A 33 3.09 9.35 7.98
N ILE A 34 2.41 9.52 6.84
CA ILE A 34 1.77 8.42 6.10
C ILE A 34 2.84 7.46 5.57
N GLU A 35 3.82 7.97 4.80
CA GLU A 35 4.91 7.13 4.25
C GLU A 35 5.67 6.39 5.36
N ASN A 36 5.81 7.03 6.52
CA ASN A 36 6.53 6.45 7.64
C ASN A 36 5.68 5.57 8.58
N GLY A 37 4.40 5.35 8.27
CA GLY A 37 3.51 4.56 9.10
C GLY A 37 3.21 5.16 10.47
N LYS A 38 3.46 6.47 10.62
CA LYS A 38 3.23 7.24 11.85
C LYS A 38 1.81 7.80 11.91
N ARG A 39 1.06 7.71 10.81
CA ARG A 39 -0.33 8.12 10.72
C ARG A 39 -1.15 7.06 10.00
N ARG A 40 -2.40 6.88 10.46
CA ARG A 40 -3.36 5.98 9.82
C ARG A 40 -3.78 6.53 8.45
N LEU A 41 -3.67 5.70 7.43
CA LEU A 41 -4.19 5.97 6.09
C LEU A 41 -5.70 5.71 6.08
N THR A 42 -6.49 6.71 5.68
CA THR A 42 -7.92 6.56 5.41
C THR A 42 -8.14 6.19 3.94
N TYR A 43 -9.27 5.55 3.62
CA TYR A 43 -9.58 5.16 2.25
C TYR A 43 -9.69 6.38 1.31
N ASP A 44 -10.37 7.45 1.73
CA ASP A 44 -10.43 8.72 0.99
C ASP A 44 -9.04 9.28 0.64
N LEU A 45 -8.11 9.20 1.59
CA LEU A 45 -6.74 9.65 1.37
C LEU A 45 -5.97 8.69 0.45
N ALA A 46 -6.23 7.39 0.54
CA ALA A 46 -5.68 6.39 -0.37
C ALA A 46 -6.10 6.67 -1.82
N VAL A 47 -7.38 6.99 -2.05
CA VAL A 47 -7.92 7.38 -3.36
C VAL A 47 -7.27 8.67 -3.88
N ARG A 48 -7.15 9.71 -3.04
CA ARG A 48 -6.47 10.95 -3.45
C ARG A 48 -5.00 10.69 -3.82
N ILE A 49 -4.27 9.94 -3.00
CA ILE A 49 -2.86 9.63 -3.24
C ILE A 49 -2.71 8.81 -4.52
N SER A 50 -3.55 7.80 -4.74
CA SER A 50 -3.45 6.97 -5.94
C SER A 50 -3.74 7.77 -7.21
N GLY A 51 -4.69 8.73 -7.14
CA GLY A 51 -4.97 9.68 -8.21
C GLY A 51 -3.78 10.54 -8.63
N VAL A 52 -2.89 10.91 -7.70
CA VAL A 52 -1.66 11.68 -8.02
C VAL A 52 -0.74 10.90 -8.97
N PHE A 53 -0.72 9.58 -8.87
CA PHE A 53 0.16 8.71 -9.65
C PHE A 53 -0.56 7.99 -10.80
N ASN A 54 -1.83 8.31 -11.04
CA ASN A 54 -2.68 7.61 -12.00
C ASN A 54 -2.74 6.08 -11.76
N LEU A 55 -2.86 5.70 -10.48
CA LEU A 55 -2.96 4.33 -10.01
C LEU A 55 -4.25 4.12 -9.20
N THR A 56 -4.60 2.86 -8.94
CA THR A 56 -5.65 2.50 -7.97
C THR A 56 -5.07 2.40 -6.55
N PRO A 57 -5.89 2.51 -5.50
CA PRO A 57 -5.43 2.25 -4.14
C PRO A 57 -4.84 0.85 -3.97
N ASP A 58 -5.39 -0.16 -4.63
CA ASP A 58 -4.90 -1.54 -4.58
C ASP A 58 -3.48 -1.66 -5.16
N ASP A 59 -3.18 -0.94 -6.24
CA ASP A 59 -1.83 -0.91 -6.82
C ASP A 59 -0.78 -0.40 -5.83
N ILE A 60 -1.15 0.40 -4.83
CA ILE A 60 -0.21 1.01 -3.88
C ILE A 60 -0.23 0.32 -2.52
N PHE A 61 -1.41 -0.10 -2.06
CA PHE A 61 -1.64 -0.49 -0.66
C PHE A 61 -2.04 -1.97 -0.48
N LEU A 62 -2.33 -2.70 -1.56
CA LEU A 62 -2.61 -4.13 -1.48
C LEU A 62 -1.30 -4.93 -1.63
N GLU A 63 -1.00 -5.75 -0.63
CA GLU A 63 0.12 -6.67 -0.65
C GLU A 63 -0.38 -8.03 -1.16
N PHE A 64 0.13 -8.49 -2.30
CA PHE A 64 -0.33 -9.72 -2.96
C PHE A 64 0.06 -11.01 -2.19
N GLU A 65 0.86 -10.92 -1.13
CA GLU A 65 1.33 -12.08 -0.35
C GLU A 65 0.29 -12.63 0.65
N LEU A 66 -1.00 -12.38 0.45
CA LEU A 66 -2.06 -12.82 1.37
C LEU A 66 -2.46 -14.30 1.22
N THR A 67 -1.83 -15.08 0.32
CA THR A 67 -2.33 -16.41 -0.07
C THR A 67 -1.41 -17.61 0.22
N ASN A 68 -0.36 -17.46 1.04
CA ASN A 68 0.48 -18.61 1.41
C ASN A 68 0.11 -19.31 2.73
N SER A 69 -0.85 -18.81 3.51
CA SER A 69 -1.17 -19.40 4.83
C SER A 69 -2.36 -20.36 4.87
N LYS A 70 -3.16 -20.48 3.80
CA LYS A 70 -4.35 -21.35 3.81
C LYS A 70 -4.37 -22.49 2.80
N LEU A 71 -3.50 -22.49 1.79
CA LEU A 71 -3.45 -23.60 0.82
C LEU A 71 -2.66 -24.80 1.36
N GLU A 72 -1.55 -24.56 2.06
CA GLU A 72 -0.72 -25.63 2.66
C GLU A 72 -1.51 -26.53 3.63
N CYS A 73 -2.43 -25.95 4.42
CA CYS A 73 -3.22 -26.68 5.42
C CYS A 73 -4.32 -27.56 4.79
N SER A 74 -4.92 -27.14 3.67
CA SER A 74 -6.01 -27.90 3.02
C SER A 74 -5.48 -29.02 2.11
N TYR A 75 -4.36 -28.80 1.39
CA TYR A 75 -3.78 -29.82 0.49
C TYR A 75 -3.14 -30.98 1.24
N SER A 76 -2.61 -30.74 2.44
CA SER A 76 -2.05 -31.79 3.31
C SER A 76 -3.14 -32.70 3.91
N GLN A 77 -4.36 -32.18 4.14
CA GLN A 77 -5.52 -32.98 4.55
C GLN A 77 -6.07 -33.85 3.41
N LEU A 78 -6.08 -33.34 2.17
CA LEU A 78 -6.57 -34.08 0.99
C LEU A 78 -5.65 -35.24 0.58
N LYS A 79 -4.33 -35.14 0.81
CA LYS A 79 -3.38 -36.23 0.55
C LYS A 79 -3.52 -37.44 1.50
N ARG A 80 -4.14 -37.28 2.67
CA ARG A 80 -4.36 -38.38 3.64
C ARG A 80 -5.63 -39.20 3.37
N ILE A 81 -6.55 -38.70 2.54
CA ILE A 81 -7.84 -39.35 2.26
C ILE A 81 -7.77 -40.24 1.00
N LYS A 82 -6.68 -40.18 0.23
CA LYS A 82 -6.47 -40.93 -1.02
C LYS A 82 -5.44 -42.06 -0.93
N ASN A 83 -5.06 -42.49 0.27
CA ASN A 83 -4.28 -43.70 0.52
C ASN A 83 -5.05 -44.65 1.43
#